data_AF-A0A2S2PP96-F1
#
_entry.id   AF-A0A2S2PP96-F1
#
_cell.length_a   1.000
_cell.length_b   1.000
_cell.length_c   1.000
_cell.angle_alpha   90.00
_cell.angle_beta   90.00
_cell.angle_gamma   90.00
#
_symmetry.space_group_name_H-M   'P 1'
#
loop_
_entity.id
_entity.type
_entity.pdbx_description
1 polymer ?
#
loop_
_entity_poly.entity_id
_entity_poly.type
_entity_poly.pdbx_seq_one_letter_code
_entity_poly.pdbx_strand_id
1 'polypeptide(L)'
;SNLINHQINSNSSSTSSVNENYDNQINSENNLSTSTTLDFSKRKKRTFLTSWLNKYDWLEHDQINDKAFCKLCKSMSRLSSNSNNNVSVFILEGFNNWKKAVERFNMHERSELHKTNIVKSSFIKTNANVYAQISDSHKKSMEESRFAFDKILSSIVFLAKQGVAIRGHTDESANFNQLLKLRSEDSTELKNWLGRTTYKWISHDITNEILSILSRE
;
A
#
# COMPACT_ATOMS: atom_id res chain seq x y z
N SER A 1 -35.01 -37.71 -41.08
CA SER A 1 -35.28 -38.35 -39.78
C SER A 1 -34.90 -37.36 -38.69
N ASN A 2 -35.74 -36.35 -38.42
CA ASN A 2 -36.98 -36.43 -37.62
C ASN A 2 -36.65 -36.55 -36.13
N LEU A 3 -37.21 -35.81 -35.16
CA LEU A 3 -38.07 -34.60 -35.01
C LEU A 3 -38.85 -34.84 -33.69
N ILE A 4 -39.58 -33.84 -33.18
CA ILE A 4 -40.45 -33.91 -31.98
C ILE A 4 -39.62 -34.04 -30.68
N ASN A 5 -39.37 -33.02 -29.84
CA ASN A 5 -39.97 -31.68 -29.65
C ASN A 5 -41.43 -31.67 -29.15
N HIS A 6 -41.66 -31.24 -27.90
CA HIS A 6 -42.95 -30.70 -27.48
C HIS A 6 -42.85 -29.67 -26.34
N GLN A 7 -43.49 -28.52 -26.57
CA GLN A 7 -43.85 -27.51 -25.56
C GLN A 7 -45.34 -27.66 -25.23
N ILE A 8 -45.77 -27.19 -24.05
CA ILE A 8 -46.99 -26.39 -23.81
C ILE A 8 -46.62 -25.46 -22.60
N ASN A 9 -46.66 -24.11 -22.61
CA ASN A 9 -47.79 -23.15 -22.71
C ASN A 9 -48.88 -23.33 -21.61
N SER A 10 -49.61 -22.32 -21.12
CA SER A 10 -49.66 -20.85 -21.33
C SER A 10 -49.75 -20.14 -19.93
N ASN A 11 -50.24 -18.92 -19.64
CA ASN A 11 -50.83 -17.76 -20.36
C ASN A 11 -50.62 -16.49 -19.47
N SER A 12 -50.17 -15.34 -19.97
CA SER A 12 -50.95 -14.15 -20.39
C SER A 12 -51.72 -13.35 -19.31
N SER A 13 -51.44 -12.03 -19.23
CA SER A 13 -52.36 -10.95 -18.81
C SER A 13 -52.81 -10.91 -17.33
N SER A 14 -53.36 -9.82 -16.76
CA SER A 14 -53.26 -8.35 -16.90
C SER A 14 -54.21 -7.74 -15.84
N THR A 15 -54.07 -6.45 -15.46
CA THR A 15 -55.03 -5.69 -14.60
C THR A 15 -55.19 -6.20 -13.15
N SER A 16 -55.70 -5.45 -12.17
CA SER A 16 -55.68 -3.99 -11.92
C SER A 16 -56.07 -3.71 -10.45
N SER A 17 -55.59 -2.58 -9.91
CA SER A 17 -56.18 -1.77 -8.83
C SER A 17 -57.30 -2.36 -7.93
N VAL A 18 -57.03 -2.40 -6.62
CA VAL A 18 -57.99 -1.96 -5.60
C VAL A 18 -57.33 -0.86 -4.78
N ASN A 19 -58.04 0.25 -4.57
CA ASN A 19 -57.61 1.38 -3.75
C ASN A 19 -58.87 1.97 -3.11
N GLU A 20 -58.98 1.87 -1.79
CA GLU A 20 -60.12 2.36 -1.01
C GLU A 20 -59.64 2.89 0.36
N ASN A 21 -60.26 3.93 0.94
CA ASN A 21 -61.00 5.04 0.34
C ASN A 21 -61.15 6.15 1.40
N TYR A 22 -60.95 7.41 1.00
CA TYR A 22 -61.69 8.63 1.42
C TYR A 22 -61.76 8.97 2.94
N ASP A 23 -61.81 10.25 3.36
CA ASP A 23 -62.89 11.17 2.99
C ASP A 23 -62.52 12.67 2.95
N ASN A 24 -63.45 13.50 2.46
CA ASN A 24 -63.24 14.92 2.13
C ASN A 24 -64.15 15.90 2.90
N GLN A 25 -63.66 17.12 3.11
CA GLN A 25 -64.39 18.41 3.11
C GLN A 25 -63.33 19.56 3.13
N ILE A 26 -63.28 20.62 2.30
CA ILE A 26 -64.20 21.46 1.50
C ILE A 26 -64.42 22.85 2.15
N ASN A 27 -64.01 23.91 1.41
CA ASN A 27 -64.35 25.35 1.56
C ASN A 27 -63.84 26.10 2.81
N SER A 28 -63.62 27.44 2.83
CA SER A 28 -63.66 28.48 1.78
C SER A 28 -62.80 29.72 2.13
N GLU A 29 -62.30 30.40 1.08
CA GLU A 29 -62.07 31.86 0.92
C GLU A 29 -61.54 32.80 2.04
N ASN A 30 -60.61 33.67 1.61
CA ASN A 30 -60.45 35.09 1.97
C ASN A 30 -60.28 35.51 3.46
N ASN A 31 -59.08 36.00 3.82
CA ASN A 31 -58.87 37.45 3.97
C ASN A 31 -57.40 37.90 4.14
N LEU A 32 -57.21 39.23 4.08
CA LEU A 32 -55.93 39.94 4.02
C LEU A 32 -55.41 40.39 5.41
N SER A 33 -54.08 40.29 5.61
CA SER A 33 -53.27 40.98 6.62
C SER A 33 -53.62 40.87 8.11
N THR A 34 -52.72 40.25 8.88
CA THR A 34 -52.33 40.79 10.20
C THR A 34 -50.85 40.51 10.46
N SER A 35 -50.11 41.49 10.97
CA SER A 35 -48.68 41.36 11.28
C SER A 35 -48.49 41.10 12.77
N THR A 36 -47.84 39.99 13.13
CA THR A 36 -47.51 39.67 14.54
C THR A 36 -46.12 39.06 14.66
N THR A 37 -45.13 39.95 14.64
CA THR A 37 -43.90 39.95 15.44
C THR A 37 -43.37 38.62 16.04
N LEU A 38 -42.16 38.25 15.59
CA LEU A 38 -41.04 37.81 16.44
C LEU A 38 -41.18 36.52 17.30
N ASP A 39 -40.63 35.41 16.78
CA ASP A 39 -39.57 34.71 17.51
C ASP A 39 -38.39 34.39 16.57
N PHE A 40 -37.21 34.98 16.85
CA PHE A 40 -35.98 34.72 16.10
C PHE A 40 -34.88 34.10 17.01
N SER A 41 -35.29 33.41 18.09
CA SER A 41 -34.41 33.08 19.22
C SER A 41 -33.78 31.68 19.17
N LYS A 42 -34.12 30.82 18.19
CA LYS A 42 -33.50 29.49 18.01
C LYS A 42 -32.48 29.44 16.87
N ARG A 43 -31.34 30.12 17.08
CA ARG A 43 -30.13 29.95 16.25
C ARG A 43 -29.64 28.50 16.37
N LYS A 44 -30.00 27.62 15.42
CA LYS A 44 -29.47 26.24 15.35
C LYS A 44 -27.94 26.27 15.44
N LYS A 45 -27.37 25.60 16.45
CA LYS A 45 -25.91 25.42 16.58
C LYS A 45 -25.44 24.72 15.31
N ARG A 46 -24.59 25.39 14.51
CA ARG A 46 -23.94 24.74 13.37
C ARG A 46 -23.01 23.65 13.92
N THR A 47 -22.97 22.50 13.26
CA THR A 47 -22.12 21.35 13.61
C THR A 47 -21.11 21.11 12.48
N PHE A 48 -20.24 20.12 12.67
CA PHE A 48 -19.55 19.49 11.55
C PHE A 48 -20.55 18.94 10.51
N LEU A 49 -20.18 18.96 9.23
CA LEU A 49 -20.92 18.31 8.14
C LEU A 49 -20.05 17.19 7.55
N THR A 50 -20.54 15.95 7.60
CA THR A 50 -19.82 14.76 7.10
C THR A 50 -19.45 14.87 5.62
N SER A 51 -20.23 15.59 4.82
CA SER A 51 -19.93 15.85 3.39
C SER A 51 -18.65 16.65 3.16
N TRP A 52 -18.07 17.29 4.17
CA TRP A 52 -16.75 17.91 4.07
C TRP A 52 -15.62 16.86 4.02
N LEU A 53 -15.77 15.69 4.64
CA LEU A 53 -14.77 14.60 4.55
C LEU A 53 -14.63 14.09 3.11
N ASN A 54 -15.73 14.04 2.36
CA ASN A 54 -15.76 13.65 0.95
C ASN A 54 -15.24 14.74 -0.01
N LYS A 55 -14.98 15.95 0.48
CA LYS A 55 -14.48 17.08 -0.33
C LYS A 55 -13.01 17.41 -0.04
N TYR A 56 -12.58 17.19 1.20
CA TYR A 56 -11.26 17.57 1.69
C TYR A 56 -10.54 16.30 2.17
N ASP A 57 -9.85 15.59 1.26
CA ASP A 57 -9.20 14.29 1.54
C ASP A 57 -8.24 14.32 2.75
N TRP A 58 -7.71 15.49 3.09
CA TRP A 58 -6.80 15.72 4.21
C TRP A 58 -7.49 15.89 5.57
N LEU A 59 -8.81 16.10 5.58
CA LEU A 59 -9.60 16.41 6.76
C LEU A 59 -9.79 15.16 7.65
N GLU A 60 -9.86 15.42 8.95
CA GLU A 60 -10.10 14.46 10.03
C GLU A 60 -10.99 15.14 11.07
N HIS A 61 -12.06 14.49 11.56
CA HIS A 61 -12.96 15.04 12.58
C HIS A 61 -12.88 14.21 13.86
N ASP A 62 -12.43 14.84 14.93
CA ASP A 62 -12.56 14.36 16.30
C ASP A 62 -14.00 14.63 16.76
N GLN A 63 -14.80 13.56 16.82
CA GLN A 63 -16.19 13.61 17.25
C GLN A 63 -16.36 13.86 18.75
N ILE A 64 -15.35 13.52 19.57
CA ILE A 64 -15.40 13.66 21.03
C ILE A 64 -15.26 15.13 21.41
N ASN A 65 -14.30 15.83 20.78
CA ASN A 65 -14.02 17.24 21.05
C ASN A 65 -14.71 18.22 20.08
N ASP A 66 -15.50 17.71 19.11
CA ASP A 66 -16.07 18.43 17.95
C ASP A 66 -15.04 19.34 17.25
N LYS A 67 -13.96 18.74 16.75
CA LYS A 67 -12.80 19.45 16.20
C LYS A 67 -12.28 18.84 14.89
N ALA A 68 -11.94 19.68 13.93
CA ALA A 68 -11.36 19.28 12.65
C ALA A 68 -9.85 19.50 12.60
N PHE A 69 -9.12 18.49 12.13
CA PHE A 69 -7.67 18.47 11.96
C PHE A 69 -7.30 18.15 10.50
N CYS A 70 -6.03 18.34 10.18
CA CYS A 70 -5.43 17.90 8.93
C CYS A 70 -4.44 16.75 9.19
N LYS A 71 -4.87 15.51 8.94
CA LYS A 71 -4.08 14.30 9.25
C LYS A 71 -2.70 14.29 8.58
N LEU A 72 -2.61 14.85 7.37
CA LEU A 72 -1.36 15.04 6.64
C LEU A 72 -0.44 16.04 7.34
N CYS A 73 -0.93 17.24 7.65
CA CYS A 73 -0.09 18.26 8.30
C CYS A 73 0.31 17.85 9.72
N LYS A 74 -0.60 17.23 10.48
CA LYS A 74 -0.40 16.72 11.86
C LYS A 74 0.67 15.63 11.95
N SER A 75 0.74 14.73 10.97
CA SER A 75 1.79 13.69 10.89
C SER A 75 3.14 14.20 10.37
N MET A 76 3.14 15.25 9.54
CA MET A 76 4.35 15.79 8.90
C MET A 76 5.00 16.94 9.68
N SER A 77 4.25 17.62 10.57
CA SER A 77 4.76 18.71 11.39
C SER A 77 5.56 18.21 12.59
N ARG A 78 6.89 18.14 12.46
CA ARG A 78 7.80 18.16 13.62
C ARG A 78 7.80 19.55 14.27
N LEU A 79 6.70 19.90 14.95
CA LEU A 79 6.50 21.06 15.84
C LEU A 79 7.25 22.34 15.42
N SER A 80 7.07 22.76 14.16
CA SER A 80 7.68 24.00 13.65
C SER A 80 6.78 25.19 13.97
N SER A 81 7.11 25.91 15.04
CA SER A 81 6.30 26.99 15.64
C SER A 81 6.14 28.26 14.77
N ASN A 82 6.58 28.25 13.52
CA ASN A 82 6.53 29.39 12.58
C ASN A 82 5.39 29.30 11.54
N SER A 83 4.40 28.41 11.71
CA SER A 83 3.22 28.40 10.83
C SER A 83 2.19 29.46 11.27
N ASN A 84 1.76 30.32 10.34
CA ASN A 84 0.66 31.27 10.54
C ASN A 84 -0.55 30.64 11.25
N ASN A 85 -1.21 31.39 12.14
CA ASN A 85 -2.30 30.93 13.02
C ASN A 85 -3.45 30.18 12.31
N ASN A 86 -3.68 30.45 11.03
CA ASN A 86 -4.69 29.73 10.23
C ASN A 86 -4.32 28.27 9.91
N VAL A 87 -3.06 27.87 10.09
CA VAL A 87 -2.54 26.53 9.78
C VAL A 87 -2.32 25.73 11.07
N SER A 88 -1.75 26.35 12.12
CA SER A 88 -1.50 25.69 13.42
C SER A 88 -2.77 25.15 14.06
N VAL A 89 -3.92 25.83 13.91
CA VAL A 89 -5.23 25.37 14.40
C VAL A 89 -5.63 24.00 13.83
N PHE A 90 -5.23 23.65 12.59
CA PHE A 90 -5.52 22.33 12.00
C PHE A 90 -4.51 21.23 12.39
N ILE A 91 -3.50 21.59 13.19
CA ILE A 91 -2.40 20.70 13.61
C ILE A 91 -2.47 20.43 15.11
N LEU A 92 -2.61 21.50 15.91
CA LEU A 92 -2.49 21.48 17.37
C LEU A 92 -3.86 21.61 18.07
N GLU A 93 -4.57 22.72 17.84
CA GLU A 93 -5.75 23.07 18.64
C GLU A 93 -7.03 22.34 18.22
N GLY A 94 -7.20 22.09 16.93
CA GLY A 94 -8.41 21.57 16.29
C GLY A 94 -9.43 22.67 15.97
N PHE A 95 -9.86 22.74 14.71
CA PHE A 95 -10.80 23.76 14.23
C PHE A 95 -12.26 23.38 14.51
N ASN A 96 -13.05 24.28 15.14
CA ASN A 96 -14.48 24.05 15.43
C ASN A 96 -15.42 25.21 15.03
N ASN A 97 -14.92 26.24 14.33
CA ASN A 97 -15.75 27.38 13.94
C ASN A 97 -16.57 27.09 12.67
N TRP A 98 -17.61 26.27 12.82
CA TRP A 98 -18.47 25.80 11.72
C TRP A 98 -19.20 26.91 10.93
N LYS A 99 -19.18 28.17 11.40
CA LYS A 99 -19.62 29.33 10.60
C LYS A 99 -18.66 29.65 9.45
N LYS A 100 -17.36 29.42 9.63
CA LYS A 100 -16.27 29.73 8.68
C LYS A 100 -15.56 28.48 8.11
N ALA A 101 -16.15 27.29 8.22
CA ALA A 101 -15.52 26.02 7.82
C ALA A 101 -14.94 26.05 6.39
N VAL A 102 -15.78 26.25 5.37
CA VAL A 102 -15.36 26.23 3.95
C VAL A 102 -14.29 27.30 3.64
N GLU A 103 -14.42 28.50 4.22
CA GLU A 103 -13.42 29.58 4.12
C GLU A 103 -12.05 29.13 4.67
N ARG A 104 -12.03 28.56 5.88
CA ARG A 104 -10.81 28.13 6.56
C ARG A 104 -10.20 26.86 5.96
N PHE A 105 -11.02 25.92 5.47
CA PHE A 105 -10.53 24.72 4.78
C PHE A 105 -9.86 25.10 3.45
N ASN A 106 -10.51 25.91 2.62
CA ASN A 106 -9.92 26.40 1.37
C ASN A 106 -8.61 27.19 1.61
N MET A 107 -8.51 27.93 2.72
CA MET A 107 -7.27 28.65 3.08
C MET A 107 -6.18 27.71 3.61
N HIS A 108 -6.51 26.68 4.39
CA HIS A 108 -5.54 25.67 4.84
C HIS A 108 -4.95 24.91 3.64
N GLU A 109 -5.81 24.40 2.77
CA GLU A 109 -5.47 23.66 1.55
C GLU A 109 -4.55 24.45 0.61
N ARG A 110 -4.78 25.76 0.48
CA ARG A 110 -3.96 26.67 -0.33
C ARG A 110 -2.66 27.11 0.36
N SER A 111 -2.42 26.75 1.63
CA SER A 111 -1.22 27.16 2.36
C SER A 111 0.03 26.39 1.92
N GLU A 112 1.19 27.05 1.93
CA GLU A 112 2.45 26.42 1.52
C GLU A 112 2.88 25.25 2.42
N LEU A 113 2.52 25.29 3.72
CA LEU A 113 2.75 24.16 4.62
C LEU A 113 1.94 22.93 4.17
N HIS A 114 0.69 23.12 3.73
CA HIS A 114 -0.14 22.03 3.22
C HIS A 114 0.43 21.46 1.91
N LYS A 115 0.69 22.32 0.92
CA LYS A 115 1.27 21.92 -0.38
C LYS A 115 2.61 21.21 -0.23
N THR A 116 3.53 21.76 0.56
CA THR A 116 4.85 21.14 0.77
C THR A 116 4.74 19.81 1.52
N ASN A 117 3.75 19.64 2.41
CA ASN A 117 3.51 18.35 3.05
C ASN A 117 2.87 17.32 2.10
N ILE A 118 2.04 17.72 1.13
CA ILE A 118 1.58 16.82 0.05
C ILE A 118 2.79 16.29 -0.72
N VAL A 119 3.65 17.19 -1.23
CA VAL A 119 4.82 16.83 -2.05
C VAL A 119 5.82 15.98 -1.26
N LYS A 120 6.08 16.31 0.01
CA LYS A 120 6.93 15.47 0.88
C LYS A 120 6.31 14.10 1.15
N SER A 121 4.99 14.01 1.32
CA SER A 121 4.30 12.73 1.58
C SER A 121 4.31 11.81 0.37
N SER A 122 4.10 12.33 -0.85
CA SER A 122 4.24 11.53 -2.07
C SER A 122 5.69 11.08 -2.26
N PHE A 123 6.68 11.97 -2.04
CA PHE A 123 8.10 11.62 -2.12
C PHE A 123 8.52 10.56 -1.09
N ILE A 124 8.03 10.63 0.16
CA ILE A 124 8.28 9.58 1.16
C ILE A 124 7.67 8.25 0.73
N LYS A 125 6.45 8.24 0.19
CA LYS A 125 5.79 7.01 -0.31
C LYS A 125 6.52 6.38 -1.50
N THR A 126 7.03 7.17 -2.44
CA THR A 126 7.80 6.63 -3.58
C THR A 126 9.17 6.12 -3.15
N ASN A 127 9.89 6.84 -2.27
CA ASN A 127 11.21 6.39 -1.80
C ASN A 127 11.13 5.20 -0.83
N ALA A 128 10.05 5.06 -0.06
CA ALA A 128 9.81 3.85 0.75
C ALA A 128 9.66 2.60 -0.13
N ASN A 129 9.01 2.72 -1.30
CA ASN A 129 8.95 1.64 -2.29
C ASN A 129 10.35 1.32 -2.85
N VAL A 130 11.13 2.33 -3.27
CA VAL A 130 12.51 2.12 -3.75
C VAL A 130 13.39 1.45 -2.69
N TYR A 131 13.29 1.86 -1.42
CA TYR A 131 14.02 1.21 -0.32
C TYR A 131 13.61 -0.26 -0.12
N ALA A 132 12.31 -0.57 -0.17
CA ALA A 132 11.82 -1.94 -0.12
C ALA A 132 12.34 -2.77 -1.30
N GLN A 133 12.26 -2.25 -2.53
CA GLN A 133 12.78 -2.91 -3.73
C GLN A 133 14.28 -3.20 -3.66
N ILE A 134 15.08 -2.28 -3.10
CA ILE A 134 16.52 -2.49 -2.86
C ILE A 134 16.74 -3.58 -1.80
N SER A 135 15.96 -3.56 -0.71
CA SER A 135 16.01 -4.57 0.36
C SER A 135 15.67 -5.97 -0.15
N ASP A 136 14.59 -6.10 -0.93
CA ASP A 136 14.15 -7.38 -1.52
C ASP A 136 15.15 -7.89 -2.58
N SER A 137 15.69 -7.00 -3.42
CA SER A 137 16.74 -7.32 -4.38
C SER A 137 18.02 -7.82 -3.70
N HIS A 138 18.45 -7.14 -2.62
CA HIS A 138 19.59 -7.57 -1.82
C HIS A 138 19.34 -8.93 -1.15
N LYS A 139 18.17 -9.12 -0.53
CA LYS A 139 17.75 -10.40 0.06
C LYS A 139 17.80 -11.54 -0.97
N LYS A 140 17.20 -11.34 -2.15
CA LYS A 140 17.22 -12.34 -3.23
C LYS A 140 18.65 -12.66 -3.69
N SER A 141 19.51 -11.66 -3.85
CA SER A 141 20.92 -11.86 -4.20
C SER A 141 21.69 -12.66 -3.13
N MET A 142 21.38 -12.46 -1.84
CA MET A 142 21.92 -13.28 -0.75
C MET A 142 21.40 -14.73 -0.79
N GLU A 143 20.12 -14.95 -1.13
CA GLU A 143 19.51 -16.28 -1.22
C GLU A 143 20.07 -17.09 -2.41
N GLU A 144 20.14 -16.48 -3.59
CA GLU A 144 20.81 -17.07 -4.78
C GLU A 144 22.28 -17.40 -4.50
N SER A 145 23.00 -16.47 -3.86
CA SER A 145 24.42 -16.67 -3.53
C SER A 145 24.62 -17.77 -2.49
N ARG A 146 23.73 -17.91 -1.49
CA ARG A 146 23.74 -19.06 -0.55
C ARG A 146 23.45 -20.38 -1.24
N PHE A 147 22.51 -20.41 -2.19
CA PHE A 147 22.20 -21.64 -2.93
C PHE A 147 23.37 -22.08 -3.80
N ALA A 148 24.03 -21.15 -4.50
CA ALA A 148 25.25 -21.44 -5.25
C ALA A 148 26.38 -21.96 -4.33
N PHE A 149 26.56 -21.35 -3.14
CA PHE A 149 27.54 -21.81 -2.15
C PHE A 149 27.24 -23.24 -1.64
N ASP A 150 25.98 -23.59 -1.37
CA ASP A 150 25.56 -24.95 -1.02
C ASP A 150 25.93 -25.97 -2.12
N LYS A 151 25.72 -25.65 -3.40
CA LYS A 151 26.13 -26.55 -4.50
C LYS A 151 27.65 -26.66 -4.60
N ILE A 152 28.40 -25.62 -4.26
CA ILE A 152 29.86 -25.63 -4.23
C ILE A 152 30.38 -26.47 -3.07
N LEU A 153 29.93 -26.20 -1.84
CA LEU A 153 30.30 -26.94 -0.63
C LEU A 153 29.93 -28.43 -0.75
N SER A 154 28.70 -28.76 -1.16
CA SER A 154 28.30 -30.16 -1.35
C SER A 154 29.08 -30.88 -2.45
N SER A 155 29.63 -30.17 -3.44
CA SER A 155 30.53 -30.76 -4.45
C SER A 155 31.91 -31.07 -3.88
N ILE A 156 32.47 -30.20 -3.03
CA ILE A 156 33.73 -30.45 -2.31
C ILE A 156 33.55 -31.66 -1.37
N VAL A 157 32.48 -31.67 -0.57
CA VAL A 157 32.14 -32.77 0.35
C VAL A 157 31.96 -34.09 -0.40
N PHE A 158 31.30 -34.09 -1.56
CA PHE A 158 31.14 -35.29 -2.38
C PHE A 158 32.50 -35.84 -2.84
N LEU A 159 33.33 -35.02 -3.49
CA LEU A 159 34.63 -35.44 -4.01
C LEU A 159 35.56 -35.95 -2.89
N ALA A 160 35.59 -35.25 -1.75
CA ALA A 160 36.34 -35.67 -0.56
C ALA A 160 35.85 -37.03 -0.02
N LYS A 161 34.54 -37.23 0.12
CA LYS A 161 33.95 -38.51 0.60
C LYS A 161 34.11 -39.67 -0.38
N GLN A 162 34.31 -39.40 -1.67
CA GLN A 162 34.63 -40.43 -2.68
C GLN A 162 36.14 -40.66 -2.85
N GLY A 163 37.01 -39.91 -2.15
CA GLY A 163 38.46 -39.97 -2.34
C GLY A 163 38.93 -39.45 -3.71
N VAL A 164 38.08 -38.72 -4.44
CA VAL A 164 38.38 -38.23 -5.80
C VAL A 164 39.20 -36.96 -5.72
N ALA A 165 40.29 -36.89 -6.49
CA ALA A 165 41.14 -35.71 -6.57
C ALA A 165 40.34 -34.47 -7.01
N ILE A 166 40.20 -33.49 -6.12
CA ILE A 166 39.46 -32.23 -6.36
C ILE A 166 40.12 -31.39 -7.45
N ARG A 167 41.46 -31.44 -7.54
CA ARG A 167 42.29 -30.68 -8.49
C ARG A 167 42.63 -31.50 -9.74
N GLY A 168 42.86 -30.81 -10.86
CA GLY A 168 43.40 -31.37 -12.11
C GLY A 168 44.80 -30.85 -12.41
N HIS A 169 45.27 -31.05 -13.65
CA HIS A 169 46.51 -30.42 -14.14
C HIS A 169 46.29 -28.94 -14.53
N THR A 170 45.05 -28.59 -14.87
CA THR A 170 44.53 -27.23 -15.12
C THR A 170 43.19 -27.08 -14.40
N ASP A 171 42.65 -25.86 -14.33
CA ASP A 171 41.31 -25.65 -13.75
C ASP A 171 40.22 -26.37 -14.58
N GLU A 172 40.30 -26.39 -15.90
CA GLU A 172 39.32 -27.03 -16.79
C GLU A 172 39.34 -28.57 -16.71
N SER A 173 40.50 -29.14 -16.33
CA SER A 173 40.70 -30.57 -16.11
C SER A 173 40.49 -31.00 -14.65
N ALA A 174 40.15 -30.06 -13.75
CA ALA A 174 39.83 -30.39 -12.36
C ALA A 174 38.43 -30.99 -12.22
N ASN A 175 38.34 -32.17 -11.58
CA ASN A 175 37.06 -32.85 -11.32
C ASN A 175 36.05 -31.95 -10.62
N PHE A 176 36.51 -31.02 -9.77
CA PHE A 176 35.67 -30.03 -9.11
C PHE A 176 35.02 -29.05 -10.08
N ASN A 177 35.77 -28.42 -10.98
CA ASN A 177 35.22 -27.49 -11.98
C ASN A 177 34.32 -28.22 -13.00
N GLN A 178 34.64 -29.47 -13.35
CA GLN A 178 33.77 -30.29 -14.20
C GLN A 178 32.45 -30.67 -13.50
N LEU A 179 32.49 -31.04 -12.23
CA LEU A 179 31.30 -31.31 -11.42
C LEU A 179 30.44 -30.05 -11.22
N LEU A 180 31.06 -28.88 -10.99
CA LEU A 180 30.33 -27.61 -10.90
C LEU A 180 29.72 -27.20 -12.24
N LYS A 181 30.42 -27.44 -13.37
CA LYS A 181 29.88 -27.22 -14.71
C LYS A 181 28.63 -28.07 -14.93
N LEU A 182 28.71 -29.38 -14.69
CA LEU A 182 27.56 -30.30 -14.77
C LEU A 182 26.40 -29.83 -13.89
N ARG A 183 26.65 -29.55 -12.60
CA ARG A 183 25.60 -29.08 -11.67
C ARG A 183 25.05 -27.68 -11.99
N SER A 184 25.70 -26.92 -12.87
CA SER A 184 25.20 -25.63 -13.37
C SER A 184 24.27 -25.77 -14.59
N GLU A 185 24.13 -26.98 -15.14
CA GLU A 185 23.12 -27.28 -16.16
C GLU A 185 21.73 -27.37 -15.48
N ASP A 186 21.66 -27.95 -14.28
CA ASP A 186 20.43 -28.07 -13.46
C ASP A 186 20.16 -26.89 -12.50
N SER A 187 21.12 -25.98 -12.27
CA SER A 187 20.98 -24.84 -11.35
C SER A 187 21.34 -23.51 -12.00
N THR A 188 20.32 -22.65 -12.16
CA THR A 188 20.48 -21.31 -12.71
C THR A 188 21.28 -20.39 -11.79
N GLU A 189 21.15 -20.56 -10.47
CA GLU A 189 21.84 -19.79 -9.43
C GLU A 189 23.34 -20.09 -9.44
N LEU A 190 23.72 -21.37 -9.51
CA LEU A 190 25.12 -21.78 -9.64
C LEU A 190 25.70 -21.30 -10.96
N LYS A 191 24.96 -21.40 -12.08
CA LYS A 191 25.37 -20.93 -13.40
C LYS A 191 25.61 -19.42 -13.42
N ASN A 192 24.67 -18.64 -12.88
CA ASN A 192 24.77 -17.19 -12.76
C ASN A 192 25.92 -16.77 -11.81
N TRP A 193 26.22 -17.59 -10.79
CA TRP A 193 27.36 -17.35 -9.91
C TRP A 193 28.70 -17.66 -10.59
N LEU A 194 28.81 -18.78 -11.32
CA LEU A 194 30.03 -19.18 -12.04
C LEU A 194 30.42 -18.18 -13.14
N GLY A 195 29.47 -17.41 -13.67
CA GLY A 195 29.72 -16.29 -14.58
C GLY A 195 30.31 -15.03 -13.95
N ARG A 196 30.47 -14.96 -12.61
CA ARG A 196 31.00 -13.77 -11.91
C ARG A 196 32.53 -13.72 -12.00
N THR A 197 33.08 -12.56 -12.37
CA THR A 197 34.52 -12.36 -12.58
C THR A 197 35.30 -11.96 -11.32
N THR A 198 34.64 -11.36 -10.34
CA THR A 198 35.29 -10.62 -9.23
C THR A 198 35.59 -11.42 -7.97
N TYR A 199 34.96 -12.58 -7.76
CA TYR A 199 35.17 -13.38 -6.54
C TYR A 199 34.93 -14.87 -6.79
N LYS A 200 35.86 -15.72 -6.36
CA LYS A 200 35.90 -17.15 -6.69
C LYS A 200 35.99 -18.02 -5.42
N TRP A 201 34.85 -18.48 -4.89
CA TRP A 201 34.81 -19.58 -3.90
C TRP A 201 35.50 -20.87 -4.37
N ILE A 202 35.67 -21.03 -5.69
CA ILE A 202 36.37 -22.15 -6.33
C ILE A 202 37.91 -22.01 -6.32
N SER A 203 38.47 -20.97 -5.69
CA SER A 203 39.93 -20.84 -5.58
C SER A 203 40.52 -21.98 -4.76
N HIS A 204 41.79 -22.31 -5.03
CA HIS A 204 42.49 -23.36 -4.30
C HIS A 204 42.61 -23.07 -2.79
N ASP A 205 42.73 -21.80 -2.42
CA ASP A 205 42.86 -21.38 -1.01
C ASP A 205 41.55 -21.55 -0.24
N ILE A 206 40.42 -21.09 -0.81
CA ILE A 206 39.08 -21.26 -0.20
C ILE A 206 38.67 -22.74 -0.20
N THR A 207 39.01 -23.48 -1.26
CA THR A 207 38.77 -24.94 -1.30
C THR A 207 39.58 -25.66 -0.22
N ASN A 208 40.83 -25.27 0.01
CA ASN A 208 41.66 -25.80 1.10
C ASN A 208 41.13 -25.42 2.48
N GLU A 209 40.65 -24.19 2.68
CA GLU A 209 40.03 -23.73 3.93
C GLU A 209 38.78 -24.55 4.25
N ILE A 210 37.88 -24.73 3.28
CA ILE A 210 36.68 -25.57 3.41
C ILE A 210 37.05 -27.01 3.79
N LEU A 211 38.05 -27.62 3.13
CA LEU A 211 38.53 -28.96 3.48
C LEU A 211 39.15 -29.02 4.89
N SER A 212 39.88 -27.97 5.30
CA SER A 212 40.48 -27.87 6.63
C SER A 212 39.44 -27.68 7.74
N ILE A 213 38.27 -27.11 7.43
CA ILE A 213 37.13 -27.02 8.36
C ILE A 213 36.43 -28.38 8.43
N LEU A 214 36.09 -28.98 7.29
CA LEU A 214 35.44 -30.29 7.18
C LEU A 214 36.25 -31.44 7.79
N SER A 215 37.57 -31.29 7.93
CA SER A 215 38.44 -32.28 8.60
C SER A 215 38.52 -32.12 10.13
N ARG A 216 37.66 -31.29 10.73
CA ARG A 216 37.58 -31.04 12.19
C ARG A 216 36.21 -31.39 12.78
N GLU A 217 35.29 -31.88 11.95
CA GLU A 217 33.98 -32.44 12.33
C GLU A 217 34.06 -33.98 12.45
#